data_AF-A0A4D7C9T7-F1
#
_entry.id   AF-A0A4D7C9T7-F1
#
_cell.length_a   1.000
_cell.length_b   1.000
_cell.length_c   1.000
_cell.angle_alpha   90.00
_cell.angle_beta   90.00
_cell.angle_gamma   90.00
#
_symmetry.space_group_name_H-M   'P 1'
#
loop_
_entity.id
_entity.type
_entity.pdbx_description
1 polymer ?
#
loop_
_entity_poly.entity_id
_entity_poly.type
_entity_poly.pdbx_seq_one_letter_code
_entity_poly.pdbx_strand_id
1 'polypeptide(L)'
;MSIGSVTYTGNPLIDGVLGSVRWTQSTLLFSIPTAASDYGTNYAILVDTDGNPSTPPARINEPDGLIALTAAQSAAARAALTAVAQFTNLNIVEAATPGGGDIRLANTTALSRCHHRLCLLPQQFARGGVWVVSGFYNYSSPTLGSYAYQTFFHEIGHTLGLKHGHEASGGNGSVLPTDMDSLEFSVMTYRTYVNAPINGYTAPDGSYPQTYMIADIAALQQLYGANFNANSGNTTYTFDPSTGQTLIDGVSQGQPRGDTNYDGIVEDANTIFRTVWDGNGVDTYDFSRYGADRQLQIDLTPAAGPTLMPTARSRPPILATAASPAARCSTPCSIRATAAA
;
A
#
# COMPACT_ATOMS: atom_id res chain seq x y z
N MET A 1 -1.71 4.98 23.88
CA MET A 1 -1.93 4.23 22.63
C MET A 1 -2.84 3.06 22.94
N SER A 2 -3.95 2.96 22.21
CA SER A 2 -4.97 1.92 22.45
C SER A 2 -5.14 1.08 21.19
N ILE A 3 -5.02 -0.24 21.38
CA ILE A 3 -5.14 -1.25 20.34
C ILE A 3 -6.43 -2.03 20.61
N GLY A 4 -7.19 -2.31 19.55
CA GLY A 4 -8.42 -3.09 19.59
C GLY A 4 -8.31 -4.33 18.73
N SER A 5 -9.19 -5.30 18.97
CA SER A 5 -9.33 -6.46 18.10
C SER A 5 -10.06 -6.09 16.80
N VAL A 6 -9.77 -6.85 15.74
CA VAL A 6 -10.44 -6.75 14.44
C VAL A 6 -11.63 -7.71 14.41
N THR A 7 -12.75 -7.26 13.84
CA THR A 7 -13.91 -8.13 13.54
C THR A 7 -13.89 -8.45 12.05
N TYR A 8 -13.84 -9.73 11.72
CA TYR A 8 -13.83 -10.23 10.34
C TYR A 8 -15.22 -10.13 9.71
N THR A 9 -15.23 -9.91 8.39
CA THR A 9 -16.43 -9.58 7.60
C THR A 9 -17.12 -10.80 7.00
N GLY A 10 -16.40 -11.92 6.87
CA GLY A 10 -16.79 -13.07 6.06
C GLY A 10 -16.49 -12.89 4.56
N ASN A 11 -15.99 -11.73 4.14
CA ASN A 11 -15.57 -11.50 2.76
C ASN A 11 -14.07 -11.80 2.62
N PRO A 12 -13.66 -12.82 1.84
CA PRO A 12 -12.27 -13.24 1.75
C PRO A 12 -11.33 -12.20 1.12
N LEU A 13 -11.84 -11.28 0.28
CA LEU A 13 -11.03 -10.18 -0.27
C LEU A 13 -10.56 -9.23 0.84
N ILE A 14 -11.43 -8.98 1.83
CA ILE A 14 -11.15 -8.09 2.96
C ILE A 14 -10.40 -8.88 4.03
N ASP A 15 -10.97 -10.00 4.48
CA ASP A 15 -10.43 -10.79 5.58
C ASP A 15 -9.08 -11.41 5.24
N GLY A 16 -8.77 -11.62 3.96
CA GLY A 16 -7.49 -12.17 3.51
C GLY A 16 -6.28 -11.29 3.85
N VAL A 17 -6.48 -9.98 4.01
CA VAL A 17 -5.41 -9.01 4.32
C VAL A 17 -5.57 -8.36 5.70
N LEU A 18 -6.62 -8.69 6.46
CA LEU A 18 -6.81 -8.15 7.82
C LEU A 18 -5.92 -8.85 8.84
N GLY A 19 -5.18 -8.09 9.62
CA GLY A 19 -4.56 -8.56 10.86
C GLY A 19 -5.59 -8.78 11.97
N SER A 20 -5.14 -9.17 13.15
CA SER A 20 -6.01 -9.38 14.32
C SER A 20 -6.22 -8.14 15.19
N VAL A 21 -5.45 -7.08 14.93
CA VAL A 21 -5.44 -5.86 15.75
C VAL A 21 -5.47 -4.60 14.90
N ARG A 22 -6.03 -3.53 15.46
CA ARG A 22 -6.11 -2.19 14.85
C ARG A 22 -5.91 -1.09 15.88
N TRP A 23 -5.64 0.12 15.41
CA TRP A 23 -5.74 1.30 16.26
C TRP A 23 -7.20 1.60 16.62
N THR A 24 -7.47 2.00 17.86
CA THR A 24 -8.83 2.43 18.25
C THR A 24 -9.02 3.94 18.21
N GLN A 25 -7.96 4.69 17.97
CA GLN A 25 -7.97 6.15 17.92
C GLN A 25 -8.34 6.62 16.52
N SER A 26 -9.10 7.72 16.42
CA SER A 26 -9.44 8.35 15.14
C SER A 26 -8.34 9.26 14.60
N THR A 27 -7.41 9.69 15.47
CA THR A 27 -6.22 10.46 15.09
C THR A 27 -4.98 9.63 15.40
N LEU A 28 -4.10 9.50 14.41
CA LEU A 28 -2.78 8.89 14.55
C LEU A 28 -1.70 9.91 14.22
N LEU A 29 -0.70 9.99 15.09
CA LEU A 29 0.51 10.76 14.82
C LEU A 29 1.55 9.84 14.18
N PHE A 30 2.22 10.32 13.14
CA PHE A 30 3.45 9.68 12.67
C PHE A 30 4.64 10.61 12.83
N SER A 31 5.84 10.05 12.96
CA SER A 31 7.07 10.85 12.97
C SER A 31 8.22 10.11 12.29
N ILE A 32 9.24 10.89 11.91
CA ILE A 32 10.48 10.36 11.33
C ILE A 32 11.61 10.64 12.32
N PRO A 33 11.89 9.70 13.24
CA PRO A 33 13.03 9.76 14.14
C PRO A 33 14.36 10.03 13.44
N THR A 34 15.20 10.82 14.10
CA THR A 34 16.56 11.13 13.63
C THR A 34 17.63 10.64 14.60
N ALA A 35 17.25 10.22 15.81
CA ALA A 35 18.15 9.64 16.80
C ALA A 35 17.47 8.51 17.59
N ALA A 36 18.28 7.59 18.11
CA ALA A 36 17.80 6.48 18.95
C ALA A 36 16.94 6.96 20.14
N SER A 37 17.30 8.11 20.73
CA SER A 37 16.59 8.73 21.85
C SER A 37 15.13 9.06 21.54
N ASP A 38 14.76 9.23 20.27
CA ASP A 38 13.38 9.51 19.85
C ASP A 38 12.43 8.34 20.18
N TYR A 39 12.95 7.11 20.32
CA TYR A 39 12.21 5.92 20.72
C TYR A 39 12.05 5.75 22.24
N GLY A 40 12.81 6.52 23.03
CA GLY A 40 12.86 6.41 24.49
C GLY A 40 13.77 5.29 24.99
N THR A 41 13.96 5.22 26.31
CA THR A 41 15.00 4.39 26.95
C THR A 41 14.69 2.90 27.10
N ASN A 42 13.46 2.47 26.78
CA ASN A 42 12.98 1.10 26.98
C ASN A 42 12.45 0.45 25.70
N TYR A 43 12.78 0.99 24.53
CA TYR A 43 12.41 0.36 23.27
C TYR A 43 13.27 -0.87 23.05
N ALA A 44 12.64 -2.03 22.89
CA ALA A 44 13.28 -3.25 22.44
C ALA A 44 12.21 -4.17 21.86
N ILE A 45 12.55 -4.87 20.79
CA ILE A 45 11.78 -6.01 20.31
C ILE A 45 12.36 -7.30 20.93
N LEU A 46 11.47 -8.26 21.18
CA LEU A 46 11.83 -9.60 21.63
C LEU A 46 11.79 -10.52 20.42
N VAL A 47 12.93 -11.10 20.08
CA VAL A 47 13.08 -11.95 18.91
C VAL A 47 13.42 -13.37 19.35
N ASP A 48 12.62 -14.32 18.90
CA ASP A 48 12.96 -15.73 19.01
C ASP A 48 14.14 -16.03 18.06
N THR A 49 15.27 -16.40 18.66
CA THR A 49 16.52 -16.65 17.95
C THR A 49 16.83 -18.12 17.75
N ASP A 50 15.90 -19.04 17.86
CA ASP A 50 16.20 -20.45 17.53
C ASP A 50 14.95 -21.30 17.29
N GLY A 51 13.75 -20.74 17.43
CA GLY A 51 12.51 -21.50 17.36
C GLY A 51 12.33 -22.43 18.57
N ASN A 52 13.17 -22.29 19.61
CA ASN A 52 13.09 -23.09 20.82
C ASN A 52 12.30 -22.32 21.88
N PRO A 53 11.10 -22.79 22.26
CA PRO A 53 10.27 -22.10 23.26
C PRO A 53 10.91 -22.06 24.67
N SER A 54 12.02 -22.77 24.90
CA SER A 54 12.77 -22.75 26.16
C SER A 54 13.90 -21.71 26.19
N THR A 55 14.28 -21.13 25.05
CA THR A 55 15.29 -20.08 24.98
C THR A 55 14.61 -18.72 25.20
N PRO A 56 15.04 -17.91 26.19
CA PRO A 56 14.51 -16.56 26.34
C PRO A 56 14.75 -15.74 25.07
N PRO A 57 13.74 -15.01 24.55
CA PRO A 57 13.91 -14.24 23.32
C PRO A 57 14.99 -13.17 23.49
N ALA A 58 15.82 -13.01 22.45
CA ALA A 58 16.83 -11.98 22.44
C ALA A 58 16.16 -10.61 22.42
N ARG A 59 16.63 -9.69 23.27
CA ARG A 59 16.29 -8.27 23.16
C ARG A 59 17.11 -7.65 22.05
N ILE A 60 16.44 -7.13 21.04
CA ILE A 60 17.06 -6.31 20.00
C ILE A 60 16.54 -4.89 20.16
N ASN A 61 17.47 -3.96 20.32
CA ASN A 61 17.17 -2.53 20.37
C ASN A 61 17.49 -1.94 19.01
N GLU A 62 16.54 -2.03 18.07
CA GLU A 62 16.68 -1.50 16.71
C GLU A 62 17.13 -0.02 16.65
N PRO A 63 16.71 0.86 17.58
CA PRO A 63 17.24 2.21 17.73
C PRO A 63 18.75 2.32 17.87
N ASP A 64 19.46 1.32 18.40
CA ASP A 64 20.93 1.38 18.54
C ASP A 64 21.64 1.48 17.19
N GLY A 65 21.00 0.97 16.12
CA GLY A 65 21.49 1.07 14.75
C GLY A 65 20.79 2.15 13.92
N LEU A 66 20.04 3.08 14.53
CA LEU A 66 19.17 4.00 13.81
C LEU A 66 19.93 4.85 12.79
N ILE A 67 19.41 4.85 11.58
CA ILE A 67 19.76 5.78 10.51
C ILE A 67 18.48 6.54 10.13
N ALA A 68 18.54 7.86 10.08
CA ALA A 68 17.41 8.67 9.65
C ALA A 68 16.99 8.31 8.20
N LEU A 69 15.69 8.43 7.89
CA LEU A 69 15.23 8.26 6.51
C LEU A 69 15.83 9.33 5.60
N THR A 70 16.12 8.97 4.35
CA THR A 70 16.45 9.95 3.30
C THR A 70 15.23 10.82 2.98
N ALA A 71 15.44 11.92 2.26
CA ALA A 71 14.33 12.77 1.80
C ALA A 71 13.33 11.99 0.93
N ALA A 72 13.82 11.11 0.04
CA ALA A 72 12.97 10.29 -0.81
C ALA A 72 12.18 9.26 0.00
N GLN A 73 12.82 8.58 0.96
CA GLN A 73 12.14 7.66 1.88
C GLN A 73 11.06 8.37 2.72
N SER A 74 11.39 9.55 3.25
CA SER A 74 10.44 10.38 3.98
C SER A 74 9.25 10.80 3.12
N ALA A 75 9.47 11.13 1.84
CA ALA A 75 8.40 11.45 0.90
C ALA A 75 7.49 10.24 0.60
N ALA A 76 8.07 9.05 0.39
CA ALA A 76 7.30 7.82 0.19
C ALA A 76 6.45 7.45 1.42
N ALA A 77 7.02 7.56 2.61
CA ALA A 77 6.30 7.36 3.87
C ALA A 77 5.09 8.30 4.01
N ARG A 78 5.31 9.60 3.78
CA ARG A 78 4.23 10.61 3.81
C ARG A 78 3.16 10.31 2.77
N ALA A 79 3.54 9.90 1.56
CA ALA A 79 2.60 9.57 0.50
C ALA A 79 1.69 8.40 0.88
N ALA A 80 2.26 7.31 1.42
CA ALA A 80 1.48 6.16 1.89
C ALA A 80 0.51 6.54 3.01
N LEU A 81 0.96 7.29 4.02
CA LEU A 81 0.09 7.72 5.13
C LEU A 81 -1.00 8.71 4.68
N THR A 82 -0.65 9.64 3.78
CA THR A 82 -1.62 10.59 3.20
C THR A 82 -2.69 9.86 2.40
N ALA A 83 -2.32 8.83 1.62
CA ALA A 83 -3.26 8.03 0.87
C ALA A 83 -4.32 7.39 1.79
N VAL A 84 -3.91 6.84 2.94
CA VAL A 84 -4.85 6.24 3.92
C VAL A 84 -5.86 7.26 4.45
N ALA A 85 -5.43 8.48 4.74
CA ALA A 85 -6.33 9.55 5.18
C ALA A 85 -7.31 10.01 4.07
N GLN A 86 -6.99 9.79 2.79
CA GLN A 86 -7.90 10.09 1.69
C GLN A 86 -9.07 9.10 1.64
N PHE A 87 -8.83 7.80 1.80
CA PHE A 87 -9.89 6.80 1.65
C PHE A 87 -10.49 6.27 2.96
N THR A 88 -9.94 6.65 4.12
CA THR A 88 -10.48 6.29 5.44
C THR A 88 -10.83 7.50 6.30
N ASN A 89 -11.58 7.30 7.38
CA ASN A 89 -11.86 8.35 8.38
C ASN A 89 -10.72 8.54 9.41
N LEU A 90 -9.53 7.96 9.18
CA LEU A 90 -8.37 8.27 10.01
C LEU A 90 -7.86 9.67 9.71
N ASN A 91 -7.66 10.44 10.76
CA ASN A 91 -6.88 11.66 10.71
C ASN A 91 -5.41 11.33 11.01
N ILE A 92 -4.55 11.38 10.00
CA ILE A 92 -3.13 11.07 10.13
C ILE A 92 -2.31 12.34 10.02
N VAL A 93 -1.51 12.64 11.04
CA VAL A 93 -0.79 13.91 11.17
C VAL A 93 0.68 13.67 11.50
N GLU A 94 1.58 14.40 10.83
CA GLU A 94 3.01 14.37 11.19
C GLU A 94 3.20 15.09 12.53
N ALA A 95 3.83 14.43 13.48
CA ALA A 95 4.09 15.00 14.80
C ALA A 95 5.10 16.13 14.72
N ALA A 96 4.96 17.11 15.61
CA ALA A 96 5.87 18.26 15.69
C ALA A 96 7.30 17.89 16.11
N THR A 97 7.51 16.71 16.70
CA THR A 97 8.82 16.23 17.15
C THR A 97 9.14 14.85 16.55
N PRO A 98 10.43 14.55 16.26
CA PRO A 98 10.84 13.25 15.70
C PRO A 98 10.43 12.04 16.54
N GLY A 99 10.34 12.20 17.87
CA GLY A 99 9.85 11.18 18.80
C GLY A 99 8.36 11.29 19.17
N GLY A 100 7.57 12.10 18.48
CA GLY A 100 6.17 12.39 18.83
C GLY A 100 5.12 11.46 18.21
N GLY A 101 5.49 10.60 17.25
CA GLY A 101 4.55 9.74 16.54
C GLY A 101 4.13 8.50 17.32
N ASP A 102 2.90 8.04 17.07
CA ASP A 102 2.41 6.68 17.35
C ASP A 102 3.04 5.67 16.37
N ILE A 103 3.13 6.08 15.10
CA ILE A 103 3.89 5.42 14.03
C ILE A 103 5.24 6.15 13.88
N ARG A 104 6.33 5.41 13.77
CA ARG A 104 7.70 5.97 13.71
C ARG A 104 8.44 5.29 12.60
N LEU A 105 9.11 6.04 11.73
CA LEU A 105 9.78 5.46 10.58
C LEU A 105 11.27 5.81 10.56
N ALA A 106 12.13 4.80 10.49
CA ALA A 106 13.58 4.95 10.46
C ALA A 106 14.24 3.81 9.68
N ASN A 107 15.52 3.96 9.34
CA ASN A 107 16.36 2.85 8.89
C ASN A 107 17.11 2.29 10.11
N THR A 108 17.59 1.04 10.06
CA THR A 108 18.51 0.52 11.08
C THR A 108 19.59 -0.40 10.50
N THR A 109 20.76 -0.37 11.12
CA THR A 109 21.85 -1.35 10.92
C THR A 109 21.82 -2.50 11.92
N ALA A 110 21.00 -2.40 12.97
CA ALA A 110 20.84 -3.45 13.96
C ALA A 110 20.09 -4.62 13.30
N LEU A 111 20.79 -5.72 13.05
CA LEU A 111 20.22 -6.91 12.43
C LEU A 111 19.25 -7.59 13.42
N SER A 112 17.94 -7.43 13.21
CA SER A 112 16.94 -8.36 13.74
C SER A 112 16.73 -9.53 12.77
N ARG A 113 16.33 -10.71 13.26
CA ARG A 113 16.03 -11.90 12.43
C ARG A 113 14.79 -11.74 11.53
N CYS A 114 14.33 -10.51 11.32
CA CYS A 114 13.52 -10.15 10.18
C CYS A 114 14.33 -10.45 8.92
N HIS A 115 14.24 -11.69 8.44
CA HIS A 115 14.89 -12.10 7.21
C HIS A 115 14.36 -11.21 6.07
N HIS A 116 15.23 -10.29 5.65
CA HIS A 116 15.29 -9.65 4.33
C HIS A 116 14.44 -8.42 3.99
N ARG A 117 13.36 -8.08 4.68
CA ARG A 117 12.53 -6.91 4.31
C ARG A 117 11.96 -6.24 5.57
N LEU A 118 11.57 -4.99 5.40
CA LEU A 118 11.04 -4.04 6.40
C LEU A 118 10.10 -4.76 7.42
N CYS A 119 10.17 -4.40 8.70
CA CYS A 119 9.59 -5.24 9.76
C CYS A 119 8.71 -4.46 10.72
N LEU A 120 7.45 -4.86 10.83
CA LEU A 120 6.47 -4.34 11.78
C LEU A 120 5.47 -5.40 12.22
N LEU A 121 5.37 -5.61 13.52
CA LEU A 121 4.22 -6.27 14.13
C LEU A 121 3.61 -5.33 15.18
N PRO A 122 2.30 -5.05 15.13
CA PRO A 122 1.61 -4.28 16.16
C PRO A 122 1.57 -4.98 17.54
N GLN A 123 2.05 -6.22 17.62
CA GLN A 123 1.70 -7.12 18.71
C GLN A 123 2.56 -7.04 19.97
N GLN A 124 3.77 -6.46 19.99
CA GLN A 124 4.60 -6.63 21.20
C GLN A 124 5.19 -5.40 21.88
N PHE A 125 5.57 -4.30 21.22
CA PHE A 125 6.02 -3.11 21.97
C PHE A 125 5.65 -1.78 21.31
N ALA A 126 4.52 -1.25 21.78
CA ALA A 126 4.10 0.15 21.96
C ALA A 126 4.26 1.22 20.87
N ARG A 127 5.01 1.08 19.77
CA ARG A 127 5.23 2.19 18.82
C ARG A 127 5.48 1.59 17.44
N GLY A 128 4.65 1.90 16.44
CA GLY A 128 4.70 1.35 15.08
C GLY A 128 5.96 1.76 14.32
N GLY A 129 7.11 1.19 14.71
CA GLY A 129 8.45 1.41 14.16
C GLY A 129 8.65 0.73 12.79
N VAL A 130 8.62 1.48 11.69
CA VAL A 130 8.96 1.01 10.34
C VAL A 130 10.49 1.06 10.20
N TRP A 131 11.17 -0.09 10.10
CA TRP A 131 12.65 -0.19 10.04
C TRP A 131 13.20 -0.73 8.71
N VAL A 132 13.78 0.14 7.86
CA VAL A 132 14.39 -0.34 6.60
C VAL A 132 15.81 -0.83 6.86
N VAL A 133 16.08 -2.09 6.50
CA VAL A 133 17.41 -2.69 6.61
C VAL A 133 18.23 -2.41 5.34
N SER A 134 19.40 -1.80 5.50
CA SER A 134 20.34 -1.55 4.39
C SER A 134 21.14 -2.82 4.06
N GLY A 135 21.18 -3.24 2.78
CA GLY A 135 22.18 -4.24 2.35
C GLY A 135 21.84 -5.13 1.14
N PHE A 136 20.56 -5.37 0.84
CA PHE A 136 20.15 -6.32 -0.23
C PHE A 136 19.50 -5.66 -1.45
N TYR A 137 18.77 -4.55 -1.25
CA TYR A 137 18.16 -3.75 -2.31
C TYR A 137 18.39 -2.26 -2.00
N ASN A 138 18.48 -1.44 -3.05
CA ASN A 138 18.64 0.01 -2.87
C ASN A 138 17.30 0.67 -2.53
N TYR A 139 16.96 0.71 -1.25
CA TYR A 139 15.82 1.45 -0.72
C TYR A 139 16.09 2.94 -0.51
N SER A 140 17.26 3.45 -0.93
CA SER A 140 17.69 4.81 -0.61
C SER A 140 16.92 5.89 -1.37
N SER A 141 16.30 5.52 -2.50
CA SER A 141 15.60 6.43 -3.41
C SER A 141 14.28 5.84 -3.93
N PRO A 142 13.28 5.61 -3.06
CA PRO A 142 11.97 5.16 -3.51
C PRO A 142 11.30 6.21 -4.39
N THR A 143 10.86 5.80 -5.57
CA THR A 143 10.13 6.61 -6.55
C THR A 143 8.87 5.88 -7.00
N LEU A 144 7.85 6.61 -7.46
CA LEU A 144 6.57 6.04 -7.87
C LEU A 144 6.78 4.87 -8.85
N GLY A 145 6.15 3.72 -8.61
CA GLY A 145 6.29 2.51 -9.43
C GLY A 145 7.54 1.66 -9.14
N SER A 146 8.46 2.11 -8.29
CA SER A 146 9.61 1.30 -7.86
C SER A 146 9.23 0.29 -6.77
N TYR A 147 9.99 -0.79 -6.67
CA TYR A 147 9.88 -1.78 -5.61
C TYR A 147 10.02 -1.15 -4.21
N ALA A 148 10.98 -0.22 -4.07
CA ALA A 148 11.22 0.48 -2.81
C ALA A 148 10.02 1.34 -2.40
N TYR A 149 9.33 1.97 -3.34
CA TYR A 149 8.14 2.78 -3.06
C TYR A 149 6.98 1.93 -2.57
N GLN A 150 6.67 0.83 -3.27
CA GLN A 150 5.59 -0.09 -2.86
C GLN A 150 5.87 -0.71 -1.47
N THR A 151 7.14 -0.90 -1.12
CA THR A 151 7.54 -1.42 0.20
C THR A 151 7.14 -0.47 1.33
N PHE A 152 7.17 0.85 1.14
CA PHE A 152 6.63 1.77 2.15
C PHE A 152 5.12 1.58 2.37
N PHE A 153 4.36 1.35 1.30
CA PHE A 153 2.92 1.10 1.38
C PHE A 153 2.62 -0.22 2.10
N HIS A 154 3.33 -1.30 1.74
CA HIS A 154 3.23 -2.60 2.40
C HIS A 154 3.39 -2.49 3.92
N GLU A 155 4.39 -1.75 4.34
CA GLU A 155 4.88 -1.81 5.71
C GLU A 155 4.13 -0.84 6.60
N ILE A 156 3.75 0.31 6.05
CA ILE A 156 2.75 1.17 6.68
C ILE A 156 1.40 0.44 6.77
N GLY A 157 1.03 -0.38 5.78
CA GLY A 157 -0.11 -1.30 5.86
C GLY A 157 -0.08 -2.17 7.11
N HIS A 158 1.06 -2.79 7.42
CA HIS A 158 1.25 -3.54 8.66
C HIS A 158 1.04 -2.68 9.92
N THR A 159 1.55 -1.44 9.96
CA THR A 159 1.30 -0.54 11.12
C THR A 159 -0.18 -0.27 11.34
N LEU A 160 -0.98 -0.32 10.28
CA LEU A 160 -2.40 0.00 10.30
C LEU A 160 -3.27 -1.24 10.51
N GLY A 161 -2.68 -2.42 10.72
CA GLY A 161 -3.40 -3.64 11.03
C GLY A 161 -3.64 -4.55 9.83
N LEU A 162 -2.93 -4.37 8.72
CA LEU A 162 -2.94 -5.35 7.64
C LEU A 162 -1.92 -6.47 7.89
N LYS A 163 -2.21 -7.66 7.36
CA LYS A 163 -1.29 -8.80 7.31
C LYS A 163 -1.01 -9.17 5.86
N HIS A 164 -0.06 -10.07 5.65
CA HIS A 164 0.16 -10.63 4.34
C HIS A 164 -1.07 -11.35 3.79
N GLY A 165 -1.39 -11.09 2.51
CA GLY A 165 -2.57 -11.65 1.84
C GLY A 165 -2.50 -13.16 1.61
N HIS A 166 -1.29 -13.72 1.50
CA HIS A 166 -1.04 -15.09 1.06
C HIS A 166 -0.86 -16.11 2.20
N GLU A 167 -0.80 -15.67 3.45
CA GLU A 167 -0.55 -16.54 4.60
C GLU A 167 -1.62 -16.43 5.68
N ALA A 168 -1.93 -17.56 6.31
CA ALA A 168 -2.72 -17.62 7.52
C ALA A 168 -1.81 -17.33 8.72
N SER A 169 -1.79 -16.08 9.18
CA SER A 169 -0.87 -15.61 10.22
C SER A 169 -1.56 -14.66 11.21
N GLY A 170 -0.92 -14.46 12.38
CA GLY A 170 -1.35 -13.46 13.35
C GLY A 170 -2.73 -13.69 13.96
N GLY A 171 -3.22 -14.93 14.03
CA GLY A 171 -4.55 -15.26 14.55
C GLY A 171 -5.69 -15.13 13.54
N ASN A 172 -5.38 -14.84 12.27
CA ASN A 172 -6.34 -14.88 11.16
C ASN A 172 -6.04 -16.07 10.23
N GLY A 173 -7.02 -16.95 10.04
CA GLY A 173 -6.91 -18.09 9.13
C GLY A 173 -7.24 -17.78 7.66
N SER A 174 -7.80 -16.61 7.37
CA SER A 174 -8.20 -16.21 6.02
C SER A 174 -7.00 -15.78 5.17
N VAL A 175 -7.07 -16.09 3.88
CA VAL A 175 -6.12 -15.65 2.85
C VAL A 175 -6.89 -15.06 1.67
N LEU A 176 -6.21 -14.27 0.84
CA LEU A 176 -6.78 -13.79 -0.41
C LEU A 176 -7.19 -14.98 -1.30
N PRO A 177 -8.34 -14.89 -2.00
CA PRO A 177 -8.69 -15.85 -3.06
C PRO A 177 -7.57 -15.96 -4.09
N THR A 178 -7.34 -17.16 -4.63
CA THR A 178 -6.21 -17.42 -5.55
C THR A 178 -6.23 -16.53 -6.79
N ASP A 179 -7.41 -16.23 -7.32
CA ASP A 179 -7.65 -15.33 -8.46
C ASP A 179 -7.52 -13.84 -8.11
N MET A 180 -7.34 -13.52 -6.84
CA MET A 180 -7.16 -12.16 -6.30
C MET A 180 -5.86 -12.02 -5.48
N ASP A 181 -4.98 -13.02 -5.48
CA ASP A 181 -3.74 -13.02 -4.73
C ASP A 181 -2.56 -12.61 -5.63
N SER A 182 -2.51 -11.32 -5.92
CA SER A 182 -1.43 -10.66 -6.66
C SER A 182 -1.28 -9.19 -6.27
N LEU A 183 -0.19 -8.55 -6.70
CA LEU A 183 0.00 -7.10 -6.60
C LEU A 183 -1.12 -6.29 -7.29
N GLU A 184 -1.93 -6.91 -8.15
CA GLU A 184 -3.08 -6.25 -8.77
C GLU A 184 -4.19 -5.95 -7.76
N PHE A 185 -4.23 -6.71 -6.67
CA PHE A 185 -5.29 -6.64 -5.67
C PHE A 185 -4.81 -6.14 -4.31
N SER A 186 -3.56 -6.40 -3.94
CA SER A 186 -3.01 -6.02 -2.64
C SER A 186 -1.51 -5.78 -2.69
N VAL A 187 -1.02 -4.70 -2.07
CA VAL A 187 0.42 -4.54 -1.81
C VAL A 187 0.92 -5.54 -0.76
N MET A 188 0.03 -6.18 0.00
CA MET A 188 0.35 -7.10 1.10
C MET A 188 0.67 -8.53 0.67
N THR A 189 0.69 -8.84 -0.63
CA THR A 189 1.10 -10.17 -1.11
C THR A 189 2.48 -10.16 -1.74
N TYR A 190 3.20 -11.29 -1.63
CA TYR A 190 4.49 -11.47 -2.28
C TYR A 190 4.36 -11.99 -3.72
N ARG A 191 3.13 -12.22 -4.19
CA ARG A 191 2.86 -12.67 -5.56
C ARG A 191 2.81 -11.48 -6.51
N THR A 192 3.74 -11.41 -7.46
CA THR A 192 3.75 -10.36 -8.48
C THR A 192 2.49 -10.39 -9.37
N TYR A 193 2.05 -11.58 -9.75
CA TYR A 193 0.86 -11.83 -10.58
C TYR A 193 0.12 -13.05 -10.03
N VAL A 194 -1.11 -13.27 -10.46
CA VAL A 194 -1.93 -14.42 -10.03
C VAL A 194 -1.19 -15.74 -10.29
N ASN A 195 -1.07 -16.59 -9.27
CA ASN A 195 -0.30 -17.84 -9.26
C ASN A 195 1.24 -17.68 -9.30
N ALA A 196 1.79 -16.49 -9.13
CA ALA A 196 3.23 -16.31 -9.00
C ALA A 196 3.79 -17.06 -7.76
N PRO A 197 5.08 -17.46 -7.80
CA PRO A 197 5.79 -17.93 -6.61
C PRO A 197 5.78 -16.89 -5.47
N ILE A 198 5.82 -17.36 -4.22
CA ILE A 198 5.86 -16.50 -3.01
C ILE A 198 7.27 -16.13 -2.55
N ASN A 199 8.31 -16.59 -3.24
CA ASN A 199 9.71 -16.41 -2.85
C ASN A 199 10.30 -15.05 -3.23
N GLY A 200 9.47 -14.11 -3.67
CA GLY A 200 9.85 -12.73 -3.98
C GLY A 200 9.23 -12.22 -5.28
N TYR A 201 9.30 -10.91 -5.47
CA TYR A 201 8.74 -10.27 -6.65
C TYR A 201 9.63 -10.46 -7.88
N THR A 202 8.98 -10.66 -9.02
CA THR A 202 9.61 -10.75 -10.34
C THR A 202 9.22 -9.59 -11.26
N ALA A 203 8.52 -8.58 -10.74
CA ALA A 203 8.19 -7.38 -11.51
C ALA A 203 9.47 -6.57 -11.79
N PRO A 204 9.64 -6.04 -13.01
CA PRO A 204 10.66 -5.06 -13.28
C PRO A 204 10.49 -3.80 -12.42
N ASP A 205 11.60 -3.13 -12.08
CA ASP A 205 11.53 -1.94 -11.24
C ASP A 205 10.98 -0.75 -12.03
N GLY A 206 9.82 -0.21 -11.65
CA GLY A 206 9.01 0.68 -12.50
C GLY A 206 7.59 0.12 -12.75
N SER A 207 7.40 -1.18 -12.51
CA SER A 207 6.14 -1.90 -12.70
C SER A 207 5.50 -2.37 -11.38
N TYR A 208 5.74 -1.66 -10.27
CA TYR A 208 5.11 -1.95 -8.98
C TYR A 208 3.92 -1.04 -8.70
N PRO A 209 3.01 -1.44 -7.78
CA PRO A 209 1.90 -0.61 -7.34
C PRO A 209 2.33 0.79 -6.89
N GLN A 210 1.57 1.77 -7.34
CA GLN A 210 1.78 3.21 -7.11
C GLN A 210 0.88 3.74 -5.98
N THR A 211 -0.06 2.93 -5.51
CA THR A 211 -0.99 3.22 -4.42
C THR A 211 -1.27 1.94 -3.62
N TYR A 212 -2.03 2.05 -2.53
CA TYR A 212 -2.77 0.91 -2.02
C TYR A 212 -3.72 0.37 -3.08
N MET A 213 -3.96 -0.94 -3.05
CA MET A 213 -4.80 -1.64 -4.01
C MET A 213 -6.16 -1.97 -3.40
N ILE A 214 -7.09 -2.48 -4.22
CA ILE A 214 -8.48 -2.75 -3.84
C ILE A 214 -8.65 -3.44 -2.49
N ALA A 215 -7.94 -4.55 -2.24
CA ALA A 215 -8.09 -5.31 -1.01
C ALA A 215 -7.59 -4.50 0.19
N ASP A 216 -6.50 -3.76 0.01
CA ASP A 216 -5.91 -2.92 1.05
C ASP A 216 -6.87 -1.79 1.44
N ILE A 217 -7.43 -1.09 0.44
CA ILE A 217 -8.40 -0.01 0.66
C ILE A 217 -9.64 -0.55 1.35
N ALA A 218 -10.22 -1.65 0.86
CA ALA A 218 -11.42 -2.25 1.45
C ALA A 218 -11.18 -2.69 2.91
N ALA A 219 -10.03 -3.29 3.20
CA ALA A 219 -9.66 -3.70 4.54
C ALA A 219 -9.41 -2.51 5.48
N LEU A 220 -8.69 -1.49 5.04
CA LEU A 220 -8.49 -0.28 5.84
C LEU A 220 -9.80 0.49 6.07
N GLN A 221 -10.72 0.51 5.09
CA GLN A 221 -12.07 1.05 5.27
C GLN A 221 -12.90 0.22 6.25
N GLN A 222 -12.74 -1.11 6.27
CA GLN A 222 -13.36 -1.95 7.29
C GLN A 222 -12.83 -1.63 8.69
N LEU A 223 -11.52 -1.34 8.82
CA LEU A 223 -10.91 -1.01 10.11
C LEU A 223 -11.27 0.40 10.61
N TYR A 224 -11.38 1.36 9.71
CA TYR A 224 -11.39 2.79 10.07
C TYR A 224 -12.54 3.60 9.48
N GLY A 225 -13.43 2.97 8.72
CA GLY A 225 -14.53 3.61 8.00
C GLY A 225 -14.08 4.29 6.71
N ALA A 226 -14.93 4.27 5.69
CA ALA A 226 -14.68 4.93 4.40
C ALA A 226 -14.89 6.45 4.48
N ASN A 227 -14.03 7.20 3.81
CA ASN A 227 -14.12 8.65 3.68
C ASN A 227 -14.72 9.05 2.33
N PHE A 228 -16.00 9.38 2.32
CA PHE A 228 -16.73 9.81 1.13
C PHE A 228 -16.59 11.32 0.81
N ASN A 229 -15.80 12.06 1.60
CA ASN A 229 -15.53 13.48 1.34
C ASN A 229 -14.28 13.70 0.46
N ALA A 230 -13.44 12.68 0.26
CA ALA A 230 -12.29 12.78 -0.61
C ALA A 230 -12.72 12.80 -2.07
N ASN A 231 -12.26 13.79 -2.84
CA ASN A 231 -12.64 14.01 -4.24
C ASN A 231 -14.15 14.01 -4.49
N SER A 232 -14.98 14.40 -3.52
CA SER A 232 -16.44 14.22 -3.56
C SER A 232 -17.20 15.10 -4.57
N GLY A 233 -16.50 15.76 -5.49
CA GLY A 233 -17.06 16.54 -6.59
C GLY A 233 -16.96 15.78 -7.91
N ASN A 234 -17.24 16.43 -9.04
CA ASN A 234 -16.98 15.76 -10.32
C ASN A 234 -15.48 15.80 -10.61
N THR A 235 -14.81 14.64 -10.63
CA THR A 235 -13.36 14.58 -10.83
C THR A 235 -12.99 13.97 -12.18
N THR A 236 -12.02 14.55 -12.87
CA THR A 236 -11.46 14.00 -14.11
C THR A 236 -10.10 13.36 -13.87
N TYR A 237 -10.01 12.06 -14.11
CA TYR A 237 -8.79 11.27 -14.09
C TYR A 237 -8.26 11.10 -15.51
N THR A 238 -7.12 11.69 -15.82
CA THR A 238 -6.47 11.57 -17.13
C THR A 238 -5.20 10.74 -17.02
N PHE A 239 -4.96 9.88 -18.01
CA PHE A 239 -3.83 8.98 -18.02
C PHE A 239 -2.91 9.27 -19.21
N ASP A 240 -1.62 9.43 -18.95
CA ASP A 240 -0.62 9.69 -19.97
C ASP A 240 0.06 8.39 -20.42
N PRO A 241 -0.18 7.91 -21.65
CA PRO A 241 0.37 6.65 -22.15
C PRO A 241 1.87 6.71 -22.50
N SER A 242 2.47 7.91 -22.53
CA SER A 242 3.89 8.10 -22.81
C SER A 242 4.74 8.15 -21.54
N THR A 243 4.17 8.70 -20.47
CA THR A 243 4.89 8.93 -19.19
C THR A 243 4.30 8.16 -18.01
N GLY A 244 3.20 7.42 -18.19
CA GLY A 244 2.54 6.70 -17.10
C GLY A 244 1.96 7.62 -16.02
N GLN A 245 1.95 8.93 -16.26
CA GLN A 245 1.47 9.91 -15.30
C GLN A 245 -0.05 9.88 -15.25
N THR A 246 -0.59 9.85 -14.02
CA THR A 246 -2.01 10.13 -13.79
C THR A 246 -2.17 11.59 -13.41
N LEU A 247 -3.18 12.25 -13.97
CA LEU A 247 -3.61 13.59 -13.57
C LEU A 247 -4.99 13.51 -12.95
N ILE A 248 -5.20 14.27 -11.87
CA ILE A 248 -6.50 14.48 -11.23
C ILE A 248 -6.83 15.95 -11.43
N ASP A 249 -7.89 16.25 -12.19
CA ASP A 249 -8.29 17.61 -12.57
C ASP A 249 -7.13 18.44 -13.16
N GLY A 250 -6.31 17.78 -13.99
CA GLY A 250 -5.13 18.38 -14.62
C GLY A 250 -3.90 18.50 -13.70
N VAL A 251 -3.98 18.09 -12.43
CA VAL A 251 -2.85 18.09 -11.49
C VAL A 251 -2.15 16.74 -11.50
N SER A 252 -0.85 16.76 -11.82
CA SER A 252 0.00 15.57 -11.82
C SER A 252 0.03 14.88 -10.44
N GLN A 253 -0.12 13.56 -10.45
CA GLN A 253 0.05 12.70 -9.29
C GLN A 253 1.45 12.10 -9.19
N GLY A 254 2.42 12.68 -9.90
CA GLY A 254 3.77 12.16 -10.05
C GLY A 254 3.93 11.30 -11.30
N GLN A 255 5.17 11.24 -11.79
CA GLN A 255 5.55 10.38 -12.90
C GLN A 255 6.17 9.09 -12.32
N PRO A 256 5.72 7.89 -12.75
CA PRO A 256 6.39 6.65 -12.38
C PRO A 256 7.82 6.61 -12.92
N ARG A 257 8.67 5.82 -12.25
CA ARG A 257 10.01 5.51 -12.74
C ARG A 257 9.91 4.70 -14.04
N GLY A 258 10.88 4.89 -14.93
CA GLY A 258 11.12 3.98 -16.06
C GLY A 258 11.31 2.56 -15.60
N ASP A 259 10.75 1.60 -16.34
CA ASP A 259 11.05 0.20 -16.10
C ASP A 259 12.56 0.01 -16.27
N THR A 260 13.27 -0.46 -15.25
CA THR A 260 14.56 -1.10 -15.49
C THR A 260 14.44 -2.60 -15.49
N ASN A 261 14.70 -3.16 -16.67
CA ASN A 261 14.92 -4.58 -16.84
C ASN A 261 16.09 -5.05 -15.96
N TYR A 262 16.15 -6.37 -15.74
CA TYR A 262 17.20 -7.00 -14.93
C TYR A 262 18.63 -6.76 -15.47
N ASP A 263 18.76 -6.33 -16.72
CA ASP A 263 20.02 -5.94 -17.37
C ASP A 263 20.46 -4.48 -17.07
N GLY A 264 19.66 -3.73 -16.31
CA GLY A 264 19.96 -2.36 -15.90
C GLY A 264 19.62 -1.27 -16.93
N ILE A 265 18.94 -1.63 -18.03
CA ILE A 265 18.48 -0.68 -19.04
C ILE A 265 17.16 -0.05 -18.60
N VAL A 266 17.10 1.28 -18.55
CA VAL A 266 15.86 2.03 -18.29
C VAL A 266 15.06 2.13 -19.59
N GLU A 267 13.93 1.43 -19.64
CA GLU A 267 12.88 1.50 -20.65
C GLU A 267 11.85 2.60 -20.32
N ASP A 268 10.86 2.75 -21.20
CA ASP A 268 9.81 3.76 -21.11
C ASP A 268 9.11 3.75 -19.73
N ALA A 269 9.09 4.91 -19.07
CA ALA A 269 8.31 5.16 -17.87
C ALA A 269 6.83 5.31 -18.22
N ASN A 270 6.14 4.23 -18.61
CA ASN A 270 4.77 4.31 -19.11
C ASN A 270 3.77 3.39 -18.39
N THR A 271 4.20 2.74 -17.31
CA THR A 271 3.33 1.84 -16.54
C THR A 271 2.43 2.63 -15.59
N ILE A 272 1.12 2.38 -15.67
CA ILE A 272 0.13 2.88 -14.71
C ILE A 272 -0.38 1.69 -13.92
N PHE A 273 0.00 1.62 -12.65
CA PHE A 273 -0.39 0.53 -11.77
C PHE A 273 -0.93 1.06 -10.45
N ARG A 274 -2.23 1.32 -10.37
CA ARG A 274 -2.85 1.95 -9.20
C ARG A 274 -4.33 1.65 -9.05
N THR A 275 -4.83 1.86 -7.85
CA THR A 275 -6.27 1.97 -7.56
C THR A 275 -6.64 3.42 -7.29
N VAL A 276 -7.77 3.86 -7.84
CA VAL A 276 -8.34 5.19 -7.58
C VAL A 276 -9.45 5.04 -6.55
N TRP A 277 -9.39 5.86 -5.49
CA TRP A 277 -10.51 6.09 -4.58
C TRP A 277 -11.13 7.43 -4.91
N ASP A 278 -12.45 7.44 -5.05
CA ASP A 278 -13.26 8.65 -5.19
C ASP A 278 -14.47 8.54 -4.25
N GLY A 279 -14.74 9.60 -3.50
CA GLY A 279 -15.75 9.62 -2.46
C GLY A 279 -17.16 9.92 -2.97
N ASN A 280 -17.32 10.71 -4.03
CA ASN A 280 -18.63 11.09 -4.57
C ASN A 280 -18.50 11.90 -5.88
N GLY A 281 -19.62 12.16 -6.56
CA GLY A 281 -19.68 13.01 -7.76
C GLY A 281 -19.88 12.26 -9.06
N VAL A 282 -19.71 12.94 -10.19
CA VAL A 282 -19.75 12.34 -11.54
C VAL A 282 -18.37 12.44 -12.16
N ASP A 283 -17.64 11.34 -12.09
CA ASP A 283 -16.24 11.27 -12.44
C ASP A 283 -16.04 10.89 -13.90
N THR A 284 -14.92 11.31 -14.46
CA THR A 284 -14.54 10.97 -15.83
C THR A 284 -13.18 10.31 -15.83
N TYR A 285 -13.09 9.11 -16.39
CA TYR A 285 -11.82 8.49 -16.71
C TYR A 285 -11.53 8.76 -18.18
N ASP A 286 -10.57 9.67 -18.41
CA ASP A 286 -10.21 10.19 -19.71
C ASP A 286 -9.00 9.46 -20.28
N PHE A 287 -9.27 8.60 -21.25
CA PHE A 287 -8.27 7.86 -22.03
C PHE A 287 -8.04 8.47 -23.41
N SER A 288 -8.48 9.70 -23.66
CA SER A 288 -8.36 10.35 -24.98
C SER A 288 -6.91 10.45 -25.48
N ARG A 289 -5.92 10.41 -24.58
CA ARG A 289 -4.50 10.36 -24.92
C ARG A 289 -4.04 9.02 -25.48
N TYR A 290 -4.76 7.93 -25.20
CA TYR A 290 -4.49 6.63 -25.78
C TYR A 290 -5.02 6.65 -27.22
N GLY A 291 -4.09 6.74 -28.17
CA GLY A 291 -4.41 6.68 -29.59
C GLY A 291 -5.11 5.37 -29.99
N ALA A 292 -5.70 5.35 -31.18
CA ALA A 292 -6.48 4.22 -31.69
C ALA A 292 -5.70 2.88 -31.77
N ASP A 293 -4.36 2.94 -31.74
CA ASP A 293 -3.49 1.78 -31.83
C ASP A 293 -3.28 1.04 -30.50
N ARG A 294 -3.70 1.64 -29.37
CA ARG A 294 -3.63 0.99 -28.05
C ARG A 294 -4.96 0.31 -27.72
N GLN A 295 -4.92 -0.99 -27.50
CA GLN A 295 -6.09 -1.74 -27.05
C GLN A 295 -6.31 -1.48 -25.56
N LEU A 296 -7.46 -0.89 -25.23
CA LEU A 296 -7.90 -0.67 -23.86
C LEU A 296 -9.10 -1.56 -23.56
N GLN A 297 -9.01 -2.29 -22.45
CA GLN A 297 -10.17 -2.91 -21.81
C GLN A 297 -10.55 -2.02 -20.64
N ILE A 298 -11.76 -1.48 -20.67
CA ILE A 298 -12.26 -0.58 -19.64
C ILE A 298 -13.52 -1.20 -19.06
N ASP A 299 -13.44 -1.55 -17.79
CA ASP A 299 -14.58 -1.95 -16.98
C ASP A 299 -14.80 -0.89 -15.91
N LEU A 300 -16.02 -0.35 -15.86
CA LEU A 300 -16.43 0.61 -14.85
C LEU A 300 -17.28 -0.04 -13.76
N THR A 301 -17.55 -1.34 -13.80
CA THR A 301 -18.33 -2.05 -12.78
C THR A 301 -17.67 -1.97 -11.40
N PRO A 302 -18.45 -1.97 -10.30
CA PRO A 302 -17.86 -2.24 -8.99
C PRO A 302 -17.31 -3.68 -8.99
N ALA A 303 -16.02 -3.84 -8.83
CA ALA A 303 -15.35 -5.09 -8.45
C ALA A 303 -15.81 -5.71 -7.11
N ALA A 304 -16.78 -5.11 -6.39
CA ALA A 304 -17.60 -5.80 -5.39
C ALA A 304 -19.01 -6.00 -5.96
N GLY A 305 -19.24 -7.18 -6.56
CA GLY A 305 -20.55 -7.57 -7.08
C GLY A 305 -21.66 -7.61 -6.01
N PRO A 306 -22.93 -7.73 -6.44
CA PRO A 306 -24.12 -7.52 -5.59
C PRO A 306 -24.38 -8.55 -4.47
N THR A 307 -23.47 -9.49 -4.20
CA THR A 307 -23.73 -10.63 -3.30
C THR A 307 -22.87 -10.67 -2.04
N LEU A 308 -22.05 -9.65 -1.73
CA LEU A 308 -21.01 -9.79 -0.69
C LEU A 308 -20.96 -8.69 0.40
N MET A 309 -22.00 -7.88 0.59
CA MET A 309 -22.19 -7.10 1.85
C MET A 309 -23.67 -6.84 2.17
N PRO A 310 -24.13 -7.03 3.41
CA PRO A 310 -25.19 -6.19 3.96
C PRO A 310 -24.58 -4.82 4.26
N THR A 311 -25.01 -3.81 3.50
CA THR A 311 -24.77 -2.36 3.75
C THR A 311 -23.32 -1.88 3.84
N ALA A 312 -22.65 -1.72 2.70
CA ALA A 312 -21.82 -0.56 2.35
C ALA A 312 -21.33 -0.71 0.91
N ARG A 313 -21.56 0.31 0.08
CA ARG A 313 -21.28 0.32 -1.36
C ARG A 313 -20.02 1.15 -1.62
N SER A 314 -18.97 0.53 -2.12
CA SER A 314 -17.85 1.22 -2.76
C SER A 314 -17.19 0.33 -3.82
N ARG A 315 -16.81 0.95 -4.96
CA ARG A 315 -16.39 0.30 -6.22
C ARG A 315 -14.83 0.30 -6.37
N PRO A 316 -14.21 -0.68 -7.06
CA PRO A 316 -12.75 -0.81 -7.27
C PRO A 316 -12.23 -0.57 -8.74
N PRO A 317 -10.94 -0.86 -9.07
CA PRO A 317 -10.10 -0.06 -9.99
C PRO A 317 -10.22 -0.37 -11.49
N ILE A 318 -9.72 0.60 -12.27
CA ILE A 318 -9.32 0.39 -13.66
C ILE A 318 -8.00 -0.38 -13.69
N LEU A 319 -8.06 -1.64 -14.13
CA LEU A 319 -6.89 -2.41 -14.55
C LEU A 319 -6.61 -2.10 -16.04
N ALA A 320 -5.67 -1.19 -16.30
CA ALA A 320 -5.17 -0.97 -17.67
C ALA A 320 -4.04 -1.97 -17.99
N THR A 321 -4.36 -3.27 -18.11
CA THR A 321 -3.41 -4.28 -18.62
C THR A 321 -3.63 -4.48 -20.11
N ALA A 322 -2.61 -4.22 -20.92
CA ALA A 322 -2.64 -4.48 -22.36
C ALA A 322 -2.39 -5.99 -22.64
N ALA A 323 -3.44 -6.80 -22.79
CA ALA A 323 -3.39 -8.11 -23.46
C ALA A 323 -4.80 -8.69 -23.82
N SER A 324 -5.26 -8.45 -25.07
CA SER A 324 -6.17 -9.26 -25.96
C SER A 324 -7.48 -9.93 -25.45
N PRO A 325 -8.47 -10.21 -26.35
CA PRO A 325 -9.05 -9.40 -27.42
C PRO A 325 -10.50 -8.97 -27.08
N ALA A 326 -10.94 -7.89 -27.74
CA ALA A 326 -12.34 -7.42 -27.87
C ALA A 326 -12.86 -6.41 -26.84
N ALA A 327 -12.35 -5.18 -26.91
CA ALA A 327 -13.20 -4.00 -27.03
C ALA A 327 -12.45 -2.92 -27.84
N ARG A 328 -13.00 -2.50 -28.98
CA ARG A 328 -12.49 -1.35 -29.75
C ARG A 328 -13.33 -0.14 -29.35
N CYS A 329 -12.73 0.88 -28.76
CA CYS A 329 -13.37 2.19 -28.60
C CYS A 329 -12.83 3.13 -29.69
N SER A 330 -13.72 3.76 -30.46
CA SER A 330 -13.35 4.80 -31.41
C SER A 330 -13.05 6.12 -30.67
N THR A 331 -11.97 6.80 -31.04
CA THR A 331 -11.53 8.08 -30.49
C THR A 331 -12.56 9.22 -30.66
N PRO A 332 -12.70 10.16 -29.70
CA PRO A 332 -12.03 10.21 -28.40
C PRO A 332 -12.72 9.31 -27.36
N CYS A 333 -11.94 8.51 -26.63
CA CYS A 333 -12.43 7.61 -25.57
C CYS A 333 -12.44 8.36 -24.23
N SER A 334 -13.54 9.06 -23.93
CA SER A 334 -13.83 9.56 -22.59
C SER A 334 -15.06 8.84 -22.05
N ILE A 335 -14.98 8.30 -20.84
CA ILE A 335 -16.08 7.53 -20.25
C ILE A 335 -16.39 8.10 -18.87
N ARG A 336 -17.67 8.40 -18.64
CA ARG A 336 -18.18 8.98 -17.40
C ARG A 336 -18.68 7.87 -16.47
N ALA A 337 -18.32 7.97 -15.20
CA ALA A 337 -18.88 7.21 -14.10
C ALA A 337 -19.69 8.15 -13.20
N THR A 338 -20.76 7.66 -12.58
CA THR A 338 -21.51 8.37 -11.54
C THR A 338 -21.20 7.67 -10.22
N ALA A 339 -20.76 8.41 -9.21
CA ALA A 339 -20.77 7.94 -7.84
C ALA A 339 -22.24 7.77 -7.42
N ALA A 340 -22.57 6.57 -6.97
CA ALA A 340 -23.89 6.32 -6.42
C ALA A 340 -23.86 6.73 -4.94
N ALA A 341 -24.64 7.77 -4.60
CA ALA A 341 -24.88 8.22 -3.24
C ALA A 341 -25.50 7.12 -2.34
#